data_AF-A0A3Q0EFE6-F1
#
_entry.id   AF-A0A3Q0EFE6-F1
#
_cell.length_a   1.000
_cell.length_b   1.000
_cell.length_c   1.000
_cell.angle_alpha   90.00
_cell.angle_beta   90.00
_cell.angle_gamma   90.00
#
_symmetry.space_group_name_H-M   'P 1'
#
loop_
_entity.id
_entity.type
_entity.pdbx_description
1 polymer ?
#
loop_
_entity_poly.entity_id
_entity_poly.type
_entity_poly.pdbx_seq_one_letter_code
_entity_poly.pdbx_strand_id
1 'polypeptide(L)'
;MGLELYLDLLSQPCRAVYIFAKKNGIPFELRPVELIRGQHLSDAFAQVNPLKKVPALRDGDFTLTESLWVLAAKSSKGDPSWLHGGSAWRQQ
;
A
#
# COMPACT_ATOMS: atom_id res chain seq x y z
N MET A 1 12.18 -4.97 -10.90
CA MET A 1 11.07 -5.18 -9.93
C MET A 1 10.61 -3.81 -9.49
N GLY A 2 9.31 -3.54 -9.58
CA GLY A 2 8.74 -2.21 -9.34
C GLY A 2 7.54 -2.30 -8.42
N LEU A 3 7.26 -1.21 -7.72
CA LEU A 3 6.13 -1.12 -6.80
C LEU A 3 4.80 -1.22 -7.54
N GLU A 4 3.95 -2.17 -7.19
CA GLU A 4 2.59 -2.28 -7.71
C GLU A 4 1.57 -1.79 -6.67
N LEU A 5 0.65 -0.92 -7.09
CA LEU A 5 -0.41 -0.40 -6.23
C LEU A 5 -1.78 -0.86 -6.76
N TYR A 6 -2.44 -1.72 -5.98
CA TYR A 6 -3.77 -2.25 -6.27
C TYR A 6 -4.83 -1.34 -5.65
N LEU A 7 -5.46 -0.51 -6.48
CA LEU A 7 -6.28 0.62 -6.02
C LEU A 7 -7.62 0.71 -6.75
N ASP A 8 -8.62 1.22 -6.04
CA ASP A 8 -9.82 1.84 -6.63
C ASP A 8 -9.88 3.29 -6.19
N LEU A 9 -9.82 4.25 -7.11
CA LEU A 9 -9.86 5.67 -6.75
C LEU A 9 -11.23 6.15 -6.25
N LEU A 10 -12.28 5.31 -6.32
CA LEU A 10 -13.52 5.52 -5.60
C LEU A 10 -13.33 5.43 -4.07
N SER A 11 -12.41 4.59 -3.62
CA SER A 11 -12.07 4.40 -2.21
C SER A 11 -11.18 5.53 -1.69
N GLN A 12 -11.58 6.17 -0.59
CA GLN A 12 -10.82 7.24 0.06
C GLN A 12 -9.38 6.84 0.43
N PRO A 13 -9.11 5.69 1.08
CA PRO A 13 -7.73 5.28 1.39
C PRO A 13 -6.89 5.03 0.14
N CYS A 14 -7.47 4.53 -0.95
CA CYS A 14 -6.75 4.36 -2.21
C CYS A 14 -6.30 5.68 -2.82
N ARG A 15 -7.15 6.72 -2.76
CA ARG A 15 -6.77 8.08 -3.19
C ARG A 15 -5.63 8.63 -2.35
N ALA A 16 -5.66 8.44 -1.04
CA ALA A 16 -4.58 8.90 -0.16
C ALA A 16 -3.23 8.28 -0.56
N VAL A 17 -3.19 6.96 -0.78
CA VAL A 17 -1.99 6.24 -1.26
C VAL A 17 -1.53 6.75 -2.63
N TYR A 18 -2.45 6.88 -3.58
CA TYR A 18 -2.14 7.36 -4.94
C TYR A 18 -1.53 8.77 -4.92
N ILE A 19 -2.18 9.72 -4.24
CA ILE A 19 -1.71 11.10 -4.12
C ILE A 19 -0.34 11.13 -3.46
N PHE A 20 -0.16 10.36 -2.39
CA PHE A 20 1.10 10.29 -1.67
C PHE A 20 2.25 9.74 -2.51
N ALA A 21 2.01 8.69 -3.29
CA ALA A 21 3.01 8.13 -4.18
C ALA A 21 3.40 9.14 -5.28
N LYS A 22 2.40 9.75 -5.93
CA LYS A 22 2.62 10.80 -6.95
C LYS A 22 3.35 12.03 -6.40
N LYS A 23 2.93 12.57 -5.25
CA LYS A 23 3.51 13.78 -4.65
C LYS A 23 4.97 13.62 -4.24
N ASN A 24 5.40 12.41 -3.93
CA ASN A 24 6.78 12.12 -3.54
C ASN A 24 7.61 11.51 -4.69
N GLY A 25 7.08 11.50 -5.92
CA GLY A 25 7.82 10.96 -7.07
C GLY A 25 8.15 9.47 -6.96
N ILE A 26 7.37 8.69 -6.21
CA ILE A 26 7.58 7.24 -6.17
C ILE A 26 7.15 6.65 -7.50
N PRO A 27 8.03 5.93 -8.21
CA PRO A 27 7.64 5.15 -9.37
C PRO A 27 6.81 3.95 -8.93
N PHE A 28 5.63 3.78 -9.52
CA PHE A 28 4.79 2.62 -9.28
C PHE A 28 3.98 2.27 -10.52
N GLU A 29 3.61 1.01 -10.63
CA GLU A 29 2.61 0.51 -11.56
C GLU A 29 1.24 0.52 -10.88
N LEU A 30 0.26 1.15 -11.52
CA LEU A 30 -1.11 1.17 -11.01
C LEU A 30 -1.86 -0.07 -11.49
N ARG A 31 -2.35 -0.87 -10.56
CA ARG A 31 -3.23 -2.02 -10.79
C ARG A 31 -4.67 -1.63 -10.39
N PRO A 32 -5.56 -1.25 -11.33
CA PRO A 32 -6.92 -0.88 -10.97
C PRO A 32 -7.70 -2.10 -10.48
N VAL A 33 -8.52 -1.92 -9.43
CA VAL A 33 -9.41 -2.94 -8.88
C VAL A 33 -10.82 -2.35 -8.77
N GLU A 34 -11.74 -2.73 -9.66
CA GLU A 34 -13.09 -2.14 -9.68
C GLU A 34 -13.96 -2.67 -8.52
N LEU A 35 -14.16 -1.86 -7.48
CA LEU A 35 -14.97 -2.20 -6.31
C LEU A 35 -16.44 -2.31 -6.65
N ILE A 36 -16.96 -1.42 -7.51
CA ILE A 36 -18.38 -1.46 -7.96
C ILE A 36 -18.70 -2.80 -8.65
N ARG A 37 -17.73 -3.36 -9.37
CA ARG A 37 -17.86 -4.67 -10.03
C ARG A 37 -17.46 -5.85 -9.14
N GLY A 38 -17.10 -5.60 -7.89
CA GLY A 38 -16.70 -6.66 -6.96
C GLY A 38 -15.36 -7.32 -7.27
N GLN A 39 -14.47 -6.71 -8.05
CA GLN A 39 -13.18 -7.36 -8.44
C GLN A 39 -12.31 -7.73 -7.24
N HIS A 40 -12.34 -6.93 -6.18
CA HIS A 40 -11.70 -7.22 -4.91
C HIS A 40 -12.17 -8.52 -4.23
N LEU A 41 -13.33 -9.06 -4.61
CA LEU A 41 -13.86 -10.31 -4.07
C LEU A 41 -13.42 -11.54 -4.88
N SER A 42 -12.86 -11.33 -6.07
CA SER A 42 -12.41 -12.41 -6.96
C SER A 42 -11.27 -13.21 -6.34
N ASP A 43 -11.15 -14.47 -6.76
CA ASP A 43 -10.05 -15.34 -6.32
C ASP A 43 -8.70 -14.84 -6.82
N ALA A 44 -8.66 -14.20 -8.00
CA ALA A 44 -7.47 -13.56 -8.54
C ALA A 44 -6.95 -12.46 -7.59
N PHE A 45 -7.85 -11.62 -7.05
CA PHE A 45 -7.47 -10.60 -6.07
C PHE A 45 -7.17 -11.19 -4.69
N ALA A 46 -7.81 -12.29 -4.31
CA ALA A 46 -7.52 -12.99 -3.06
C ALA A 46 -6.05 -13.48 -2.98
N GLN A 47 -5.44 -13.81 -4.13
CA GLN A 47 -4.01 -14.14 -4.20
C GLN A 47 -3.10 -12.94 -3.89
N VAL A 48 -3.60 -11.72 -4.11
CA VAL A 48 -2.87 -10.48 -3.77
C VAL A 48 -3.14 -10.12 -2.31
N ASN A 49 -4.40 -10.04 -1.92
CA ASN A 49 -4.80 -9.75 -0.55
C ASN A 49 -5.90 -10.73 -0.10
N PRO A 50 -5.58 -11.71 0.77
CA PRO A 50 -6.56 -12.66 1.30
C PRO A 50 -7.74 -11.98 2.02
N LEU A 51 -7.55 -10.78 2.55
CA LEU A 51 -8.62 -9.99 3.19
C LEU A 51 -9.59 -9.39 2.18
N LYS A 52 -9.30 -9.48 0.87
CA LYS A 52 -10.15 -8.99 -0.21
C LYS A 52 -10.47 -7.50 -0.06
N LYS A 53 -9.48 -6.69 0.36
CA LYS A 53 -9.60 -5.24 0.55
C LYS A 53 -8.56 -4.47 -0.27
N VAL A 54 -8.89 -3.22 -0.58
CA VAL A 54 -7.98 -2.22 -1.17
C VAL A 54 -7.80 -1.06 -0.19
N PRO A 55 -6.65 -0.36 -0.19
CA PRO A 55 -5.49 -0.54 -1.06
C PRO A 55 -4.66 -1.79 -0.72
N ALA A 56 -3.95 -2.35 -1.70
CA ALA A 56 -2.87 -3.32 -1.48
C ALA A 56 -1.62 -2.90 -2.26
N LEU A 57 -0.44 -3.15 -1.70
CA LEU A 57 0.86 -2.78 -2.24
C LEU A 57 1.70 -4.03 -2.40
N ARG A 58 2.32 -4.23 -3.55
CA ARG A 58 3.22 -5.36 -3.80
C ARG A 58 4.57 -4.85 -4.28
N ASP A 59 5.63 -5.34 -3.68
CA ASP A 59 7.01 -5.10 -4.10
C ASP A 59 7.74 -6.45 -4.18
N GLY A 60 7.81 -6.99 -5.40
CA GLY A 60 8.29 -8.35 -5.63
C GLY A 60 7.41 -9.40 -4.94
N ASP A 61 8.01 -10.15 -4.01
CA ASP A 61 7.35 -11.20 -3.24
C ASP A 61 6.71 -10.69 -1.94
N PHE A 62 6.95 -9.42 -1.60
CA PHE A 62 6.38 -8.79 -0.41
C PHE A 62 5.05 -8.10 -0.76
N THR A 63 4.00 -8.37 0.02
CA THR A 63 2.69 -7.71 -0.14
C THR A 63 2.22 -7.12 1.18
N LEU A 64 1.74 -5.89 1.11
CA LEU A 64 1.24 -5.11 2.24
C LEU A 64 -0.20 -4.70 2.02
N THR A 65 -1.06 -5.03 2.97
CA THR A 65 -2.53 -5.06 2.80
C THR A 65 -3.28 -4.15 3.77
N GLU A 66 -2.58 -3.44 4.67
CA GLU A 66 -3.18 -2.60 5.70
C GLU A 66 -3.08 -1.10 5.39
N SER A 67 -4.25 -0.44 5.38
CA SER A 67 -4.42 0.98 5.00
C SER A 67 -3.71 1.98 5.93
N LEU A 68 -3.56 1.66 7.22
CA LEU A 68 -2.83 2.45 8.21
C LEU A 68 -1.33 2.49 7.92
N TRP A 69 -0.80 1.44 7.28
CA TRP A 69 0.63 1.28 7.11
C TRP A 69 1.19 1.91 5.83
N VAL A 70 0.38 2.09 4.78
CA VAL A 70 0.84 2.79 3.57
C VAL A 70 1.11 4.28 3.84
N LEU A 71 0.39 4.89 4.80
CA LEU A 71 0.68 6.23 5.30
C LEU A 71 1.90 6.23 6.25
N ALA A 72 2.01 5.23 7.13
CA ALA A 72 3.12 5.14 8.09
C ALA A 72 4.48 4.84 7.42
N ALA A 73 4.50 4.00 6.38
CA ALA A 73 5.72 3.52 5.72
C ALA A 73 6.60 4.62 5.08
N LYS A 74 6.14 5.88 5.01
CA LYS A 74 6.92 6.96 4.39
C LYS A 74 6.74 8.35 5.02
N SER A 75 6.05 8.45 6.16
CA SER A 75 6.14 9.66 6.99
C SER A 75 7.47 9.72 7.77
N SER A 76 8.19 8.62 7.96
CA SER A 76 9.58 8.65 8.47
C SER A 76 10.57 8.64 7.32
N LYS A 77 11.07 9.82 6.96
CA LYS A 77 12.38 9.91 6.32
C LYS A 77 13.43 9.53 7.37
N GLY A 78 14.10 8.41 7.15
CA GLY A 78 15.33 8.04 7.86
C GLY A 78 15.16 6.78 8.70
N ASP A 79 15.87 5.73 8.30
CA ASP A 79 16.17 4.51 9.03
C ASP A 79 15.12 3.35 9.02
N PRO A 80 15.43 2.23 8.34
CA PRO A 80 14.63 0.99 8.37
C PRO A 80 14.80 0.15 9.66
N SER A 81 15.50 0.65 10.68
CA SER A 81 15.70 -0.03 11.97
C SER A 81 14.41 -0.47 12.67
N TRP A 82 13.27 0.14 12.37
CA TRP A 82 11.97 -0.26 12.93
C TRP A 82 11.48 -1.64 12.46
N LEU A 83 12.01 -2.20 11.36
CA LEU A 83 11.68 -3.55 10.88
C LEU A 83 12.25 -4.65 11.79
N HIS A 84 13.30 -4.33 12.56
CA HIS A 84 13.85 -5.20 13.58
C HIS A 84 13.39 -4.68 14.93
N GLY A 85 12.34 -5.30 15.46
CA GLY A 85 11.66 -4.84 16.67
C GLY A 85 12.60 -4.39 17.79
N GLY A 86 12.38 -3.18 18.29
CA GLY A 86 13.04 -2.67 19.48
C GLY A 86 13.48 -1.22 19.37
N SER A 87 12.74 -0.34 20.06
CA SER A 87 13.22 0.91 20.66
C SER A 87 13.86 1.98 19.75
N ALA A 88 13.07 2.97 19.30
CA ALA A 88 13.55 4.35 19.16
C ALA A 88 12.41 5.35 18.92
N TRP A 89 11.66 5.71 19.97
CA TRP A 89 11.02 7.02 20.03
C TRP A 89 11.88 7.90 20.95
N ARG A 90 12.81 8.68 20.38
CA ARG A 90 13.48 9.78 21.08
C ARG A 90 13.48 11.02 20.20
N GLN A 91 12.56 11.90 20.56
CA GLN A 91 12.47 13.36 20.39
C GLN A 91 13.25 14.04 19.26
N GLN A 92 12.51 14.75 18.42
CA GLN A 92 12.65 16.21 18.31
C GLN A 92 11.31 16.84 17.91
#